data_AF-A0AA39DHZ7-F1
#
_entry.id   AF-A0AA39DHZ7-F1
#
_cell.length_a   1.000
_cell.length_b   1.000
_cell.length_c   1.000
_cell.angle_alpha   90.00
_cell.angle_beta   90.00
_cell.angle_gamma   90.00
#
_symmetry.space_group_name_H-M   'P 1'
#
loop_
_entity.id
_entity.type
_entity.pdbx_description
1 polymer ?
#
loop_
_entity_poly.entity_id
_entity_poly.type
_entity_poly.pdbx_seq_one_letter_code
_entity_poly.pdbx_strand_id
1 'polypeptide(L)'
;MDEVSNRIIGARIRDNLSGKEFDTYAKVVVNAAGPFCDSVRKMADKESQPMICPSSGVHIVLPDYYSPEGMGLIVPKTKDGRVVFMLPWLGRTVAGTTDSNTSIIMLPEPHEDEIQFILDAISDYLNVKVRRTDVLSAWSGIRPLAVDPKAKNTESISRDHVVCEDHPGLVTITGGKWTTYRSMAEDAVDAAIKSGKLSPTNECLTNNLHLSGSEDWDPASFTVLAQQYVRMKRTHSGKVVPGVMDTAVAKHLSHAYGTMADRVTAIAQDEHLGKRLAHGYPFLEAEVAYCARNEYCESSVDFIARRSRLAFLDTDAASRALPRIIEILATEHNWDRTRKKKELQKAKEFLETFKSSRNAQFYDGKHK
;
A
#
# COMPACT_ATOMS: atom_id res chain seq x y z
N MET A 1 19.46 -26.23 -0.33
CA MET A 1 20.61 -25.99 -1.24
C MET A 1 20.89 -27.28 -1.98
N ASP A 2 21.40 -27.17 -3.20
CA ASP A 2 21.98 -28.33 -3.89
C ASP A 2 23.30 -28.71 -3.22
N GLU A 3 23.46 -29.98 -2.84
CA GLU A 3 24.61 -30.43 -2.03
C GLU A 3 25.93 -30.39 -2.81
N VAL A 4 25.89 -30.44 -4.14
CA VAL A 4 27.09 -30.51 -4.99
C VAL A 4 27.53 -29.13 -5.45
N SER A 5 26.59 -28.33 -5.97
CA SER A 5 26.87 -27.00 -6.51
C SER A 5 26.78 -25.87 -5.49
N ASN A 6 26.34 -26.17 -4.26
CA ASN A 6 26.01 -25.19 -3.22
C ASN A 6 25.10 -24.07 -3.75
N ARG A 7 24.18 -24.40 -4.65
CA ARG A 7 23.26 -23.45 -5.29
C ARG A 7 21.92 -23.42 -4.54
N ILE A 8 21.30 -22.25 -4.46
CA ILE A 8 19.90 -22.13 -4.04
C ILE A 8 19.01 -22.66 -5.17
N ILE A 9 18.20 -23.67 -4.85
CA ILE A 9 17.31 -24.38 -5.79
C ILE A 9 15.84 -24.28 -5.40
N GLY A 10 15.50 -23.43 -4.43
CA GLY A 10 14.17 -23.40 -3.86
C GLY A 10 14.11 -22.72 -2.50
N ALA A 11 12.93 -22.81 -1.88
CA ALA A 11 12.66 -22.30 -0.55
C ALA A 11 11.65 -23.20 0.17
N ARG A 12 11.74 -23.24 1.51
CA ARG A 12 10.70 -23.77 2.38
C ARG A 12 9.73 -22.65 2.72
N ILE A 13 8.46 -22.82 2.36
CA ILE A 13 7.43 -21.80 2.50
C ILE A 13 6.50 -22.21 3.64
N ARG A 14 6.12 -21.24 4.49
CA ARG A 14 5.04 -21.38 5.46
C ARG A 14 3.83 -20.57 4.98
N ASP A 15 2.71 -21.23 4.80
CA ASP A 15 1.42 -20.56 4.61
C ASP A 15 0.96 -19.97 5.94
N ASN A 16 0.89 -18.63 6.02
CA ASN A 16 0.49 -17.93 7.25
C ASN A 16 -1.02 -18.03 7.57
N LEU A 17 -1.85 -18.52 6.63
CA LEU A 17 -3.28 -18.75 6.87
C LEU A 17 -3.51 -20.12 7.49
N SER A 18 -2.96 -21.19 6.89
CA SER A 18 -3.15 -22.56 7.39
C SER A 18 -2.06 -23.04 8.37
N GLY A 19 -0.91 -22.37 8.41
CA GLY A 19 0.27 -22.79 9.19
C GLY A 19 1.06 -23.94 8.57
N LYS A 20 0.63 -24.47 7.40
CA LYS A 20 1.31 -25.57 6.72
C LYS A 20 2.63 -25.10 6.13
N GLU A 21 3.60 -26.01 6.12
CA GLU A 21 4.90 -25.80 5.50
C GLU A 21 5.10 -26.78 4.35
N PHE A 22 5.74 -26.30 3.28
CA PHE A 22 6.07 -27.11 2.12
C PHE A 22 7.31 -26.57 1.41
N ASP A 23 8.01 -27.45 0.72
CA ASP A 23 9.17 -27.10 -0.09
C ASP A 23 8.75 -26.78 -1.52
N THR A 24 9.37 -25.76 -2.11
CA THR A 24 9.19 -25.38 -3.52
C THR A 24 10.55 -25.24 -4.17
N TYR A 25 10.65 -25.71 -5.41
CA TYR A 25 11.89 -25.71 -6.18
C TYR A 25 11.82 -24.75 -7.35
N ALA A 26 12.92 -24.07 -7.63
CA ALA A 26 13.06 -23.11 -8.72
C ALA A 26 14.50 -23.12 -9.26
N LYS A 27 14.67 -22.80 -10.54
CA LYS A 27 15.99 -22.66 -11.16
C LYS A 27 16.79 -21.48 -10.60
N VAL A 28 16.06 -20.44 -10.19
CA VAL A 28 16.57 -19.19 -9.60
C VAL A 28 15.53 -18.70 -8.60
N VAL A 29 15.99 -18.19 -7.45
CA VAL A 29 15.15 -17.52 -6.46
C VAL A 29 15.46 -16.03 -6.51
N VAL A 30 14.42 -15.19 -6.65
CA VAL A 30 14.54 -13.73 -6.61
C VAL A 30 14.06 -13.22 -5.25
N ASN A 31 14.94 -12.57 -4.51
CA ASN A 31 14.66 -11.86 -3.28
C ASN A 31 14.33 -10.39 -3.59
N ALA A 32 13.04 -10.07 -3.53
CA ALA A 32 12.51 -8.71 -3.67
C ALA A 32 11.78 -8.26 -2.39
N ALA A 33 12.33 -8.61 -1.21
CA ALA A 33 11.66 -8.42 0.08
C ALA A 33 11.73 -6.98 0.65
N GLY A 34 12.10 -5.98 -0.17
CA GLY A 34 12.17 -4.58 0.24
C GLY A 34 13.05 -4.40 1.49
N PRO A 35 12.57 -3.73 2.56
CA PRO A 35 13.31 -3.57 3.82
C PRO A 35 13.80 -4.88 4.44
N PHE A 36 13.17 -6.02 4.12
CA PHE A 36 13.51 -7.32 4.67
C PHE A 36 14.52 -8.11 3.83
N CYS A 37 15.11 -7.52 2.78
CA CYS A 37 15.99 -8.27 1.87
C CYS A 37 17.19 -8.89 2.60
N ASP A 38 17.77 -8.20 3.60
CA ASP A 38 18.88 -8.72 4.40
C ASP A 38 18.49 -9.93 5.24
N SER A 39 17.24 -9.99 5.71
CA SER A 39 16.74 -11.17 6.45
C SER A 39 16.71 -12.40 5.55
N VAL A 40 16.33 -12.23 4.27
CA VAL A 40 16.31 -13.33 3.29
C VAL A 40 17.73 -13.72 2.87
N ARG A 41 18.63 -12.75 2.64
CA ARG A 41 20.05 -13.02 2.32
C ARG A 41 20.72 -13.85 3.42
N LYS A 42 20.45 -13.49 4.69
CA LYS A 42 20.98 -14.21 5.86
C LYS A 42 20.45 -15.64 6.04
N MET A 43 19.35 -16.00 5.38
CA MET A 43 18.90 -17.40 5.34
C MET A 43 19.81 -18.27 4.45
N ALA A 44 20.43 -17.68 3.41
CA ALA A 44 21.38 -18.37 2.56
C ALA A 44 22.81 -18.30 3.13
N ASP A 45 23.23 -17.14 3.63
CA ASP A 45 24.56 -16.95 4.22
C ASP A 45 24.49 -16.01 5.44
N LYS A 46 24.78 -16.56 6.63
CA LYS A 46 24.70 -15.82 7.89
C LYS A 46 25.71 -14.67 8.01
N GLU A 47 26.81 -14.74 7.26
CA GLU A 47 27.89 -13.75 7.29
C GLU A 47 27.67 -12.60 6.29
N SER A 48 26.58 -12.65 5.53
CA SER A 48 26.19 -11.61 4.58
C SER A 48 26.07 -10.24 5.28
N GLN A 49 26.89 -9.30 4.81
CA GLN A 49 26.91 -7.93 5.31
C GLN A 49 25.60 -7.21 4.97
N PRO A 50 25.03 -6.40 5.89
CA PRO A 50 23.83 -5.62 5.61
C PRO A 50 24.02 -4.72 4.39
N MET A 51 22.99 -4.62 3.56
CA MET A 51 22.97 -3.72 2.40
C MET A 51 21.84 -2.70 2.46
N ILE A 52 21.04 -2.69 3.52
CA ILE A 52 19.96 -1.71 3.73
C ILE A 52 20.29 -0.79 4.91
N CYS A 53 20.14 0.52 4.67
CA CYS A 53 20.02 1.54 5.69
C CYS A 53 18.53 1.97 5.81
N PRO A 54 17.76 1.40 6.76
CA PRO A 54 16.33 1.67 6.87
C PRO A 54 16.03 3.11 7.33
N SER A 55 15.15 3.80 6.61
CA SER A 55 14.65 5.13 6.98
C SER A 55 13.12 5.11 7.08
N SER A 56 12.57 5.60 8.18
CA SER A 56 11.13 5.82 8.33
C SER A 56 10.70 7.13 7.67
N GLY A 57 9.49 7.14 7.16
CA GLY A 57 8.83 8.35 6.69
C GLY A 57 7.36 8.37 7.04
N VAL A 58 6.96 9.44 7.73
CA VAL A 58 5.59 9.66 8.18
C VAL A 58 4.84 10.56 7.22
N HIS A 59 3.57 10.23 7.01
CA HIS A 59 2.58 11.11 6.41
C HIS A 59 1.37 11.22 7.31
N ILE A 60 0.68 12.34 7.20
CA ILE A 60 -0.63 12.58 7.82
C ILE A 60 -1.69 12.80 6.74
N VAL A 61 -2.93 12.49 7.06
CA VAL A 61 -4.09 12.81 6.22
C VAL A 61 -4.99 13.79 6.94
N LEU A 62 -5.36 14.84 6.22
CA LEU A 62 -6.16 15.98 6.64
C LEU A 62 -7.43 16.09 5.78
N PRO A 63 -8.45 16.83 6.22
CA PRO A 63 -9.60 17.20 5.40
C PRO A 63 -9.20 17.83 4.06
N ASP A 64 -10.07 17.69 3.06
CA ASP A 64 -9.87 18.18 1.70
C ASP A 64 -9.60 19.69 1.61
N TYR A 65 -10.16 20.49 2.51
CA TYR A 65 -9.96 21.94 2.53
C TYR A 65 -8.51 22.39 2.83
N TYR A 66 -7.59 21.46 3.15
CA TYR A 66 -6.16 21.77 3.31
C TYR A 66 -5.39 21.81 1.99
N SER A 67 -5.94 21.32 0.87
CA SER A 67 -5.31 21.42 -0.46
C SER A 67 -6.31 21.73 -1.56
N PRO A 68 -5.97 22.54 -2.57
CA PRO A 68 -6.83 22.76 -3.73
C PRO A 68 -7.06 21.46 -4.52
N GLU A 69 -8.23 21.33 -5.14
CA GLU A 69 -8.52 20.21 -6.04
C GLU A 69 -7.60 20.25 -7.27
N GLY A 70 -7.02 19.10 -7.63
CA GLY A 70 -6.18 18.96 -8.82
C GLY A 70 -4.79 19.60 -8.76
N MET A 71 -4.38 20.18 -7.62
CA MET A 71 -3.08 20.83 -7.48
C MET A 71 -2.38 20.42 -6.19
N GLY A 72 -1.14 19.92 -6.32
CA GLY A 72 -0.25 19.66 -5.20
C GLY A 72 0.52 20.90 -4.79
N LEU A 73 0.72 21.07 -3.48
CA LEU A 73 1.53 22.14 -2.90
C LEU A 73 2.85 21.57 -2.37
N ILE A 74 3.87 22.41 -2.39
CA ILE A 74 5.20 22.11 -1.86
C ILE A 74 5.60 23.20 -0.87
N VAL A 75 6.02 22.79 0.32
CA VAL A 75 6.77 23.59 1.27
C VAL A 75 8.25 23.36 0.96
N PRO A 76 8.92 24.29 0.26
CA PRO A 76 10.24 24.06 -0.30
C PRO A 76 11.36 24.06 0.74
N LYS A 77 11.10 24.63 1.93
CA LYS A 77 12.08 24.71 3.00
C LYS A 77 11.39 24.80 4.37
N THR A 78 11.38 23.71 5.10
CA THR A 78 11.00 23.66 6.52
C THR A 78 12.10 24.26 7.41
N LYS A 79 11.85 24.40 8.72
CA LYS A 79 12.80 24.95 9.70
C LYS A 79 14.16 24.21 9.75
N ASP A 80 14.17 22.94 9.36
CA ASP A 80 15.36 22.09 9.28
C ASP A 80 15.89 21.89 7.85
N GLY A 81 15.25 22.49 6.83
CA GLY A 81 15.70 22.44 5.44
C GLY A 81 15.14 21.29 4.60
N ARG A 82 14.23 20.48 5.17
CA ARG A 82 13.48 19.45 4.42
C ARG A 82 12.37 20.05 3.55
N VAL A 83 11.78 19.19 2.73
CA VAL A 83 10.65 19.50 1.86
C VAL A 83 9.43 18.72 2.35
N VAL A 84 8.29 19.39 2.46
CA VAL A 84 7.00 18.78 2.74
C VAL A 84 6.07 19.02 1.57
N PHE A 85 5.40 17.98 1.10
CA PHE A 85 4.34 18.03 0.11
C PHE A 85 2.99 18.03 0.79
N MET A 86 2.01 18.70 0.19
CA MET A 86 0.59 18.57 0.51
C MET A 86 -0.16 18.28 -0.78
N LEU A 87 -0.73 17.08 -0.89
CA LEU A 87 -1.31 16.60 -2.15
C LEU A 87 -2.78 16.25 -1.94
N PRO A 88 -3.69 16.65 -2.87
CA PRO A 88 -5.04 16.11 -2.87
C PRO A 88 -4.98 14.61 -3.17
N TRP A 89 -5.58 13.80 -2.29
CA TRP A 89 -5.53 12.35 -2.36
C TRP A 89 -6.87 11.74 -1.92
N LEU A 90 -7.59 11.12 -2.86
CA LEU A 90 -8.86 10.41 -2.63
C LEU A 90 -9.90 11.22 -1.84
N GLY A 91 -10.05 12.50 -2.17
CA GLY A 91 -10.99 13.41 -1.51
C GLY A 91 -10.53 13.89 -0.13
N ARG A 92 -9.24 13.79 0.17
CA ARG A 92 -8.56 14.31 1.37
C ARG A 92 -7.25 14.98 0.97
N THR A 93 -6.48 15.47 1.95
CA THR A 93 -5.14 16.00 1.74
C THR A 93 -4.12 15.11 2.44
N VAL A 94 -3.16 14.56 1.72
CA VAL A 94 -2.01 13.87 2.33
C VAL A 94 -0.84 14.86 2.45
N ALA A 95 -0.23 14.94 3.63
CA ALA A 95 0.92 15.80 3.89
C ALA A 95 2.10 14.99 4.46
N GLY A 96 3.31 15.28 4.00
CA GLY A 96 4.52 14.58 4.39
C GLY A 96 5.71 14.90 3.47
N THR A 97 6.90 14.37 3.68
CA THR A 97 7.23 13.27 4.61
C THR A 97 8.34 13.68 5.57
N THR A 98 8.46 12.94 6.67
CA THR A 98 9.68 12.91 7.49
C THR A 98 10.71 11.92 6.94
N ASP A 99 11.91 11.99 7.52
CA ASP A 99 13.04 11.09 7.25
C ASP A 99 13.78 10.87 8.56
N SER A 100 13.80 9.64 9.06
CA SER A 100 14.44 9.28 10.34
C SER A 100 15.00 7.87 10.28
N ASN A 101 16.17 7.66 10.90
CA ASN A 101 16.74 6.33 11.01
C ASN A 101 15.82 5.43 11.84
N THR A 102 15.60 4.19 11.42
CA THR A 102 14.63 3.31 12.09
C THR A 102 15.09 1.86 12.12
N SER A 103 14.40 1.02 12.89
CA SER A 103 14.60 -0.43 12.84
C SER A 103 13.56 -1.06 11.89
N ILE A 104 13.92 -2.18 11.26
CA ILE A 104 13.00 -2.88 10.36
C ILE A 104 11.96 -3.61 11.21
N ILE A 105 10.72 -3.13 11.15
CA ILE A 105 9.55 -3.72 11.82
C ILE A 105 8.39 -3.86 10.84
N MET A 106 7.51 -4.82 11.09
CA MET A 106 6.38 -5.13 10.20
C MET A 106 5.32 -4.03 10.16
N LEU A 107 5.10 -3.37 11.29
CA LEU A 107 4.07 -2.34 11.47
C LEU A 107 4.74 -1.09 12.05
N PRO A 108 5.45 -0.29 11.22
CA PRO A 108 6.02 0.97 11.66
C PRO A 108 4.93 1.96 12.05
N GLU A 109 5.13 2.65 13.17
CA GLU A 109 4.20 3.62 13.73
C GLU A 109 4.74 5.03 13.52
N PRO A 110 3.88 6.03 13.24
CA PRO A 110 4.29 7.42 13.24
C PRO A 110 4.51 7.90 14.68
N HIS A 111 5.46 8.81 14.87
CA HIS A 111 5.67 9.47 16.15
C HIS A 111 4.93 10.82 16.23
N GLU A 112 4.55 11.24 17.44
CA GLU A 112 3.78 12.47 17.63
C GLU A 112 4.59 13.74 17.26
N ASP A 113 5.90 13.72 17.49
CA ASP A 113 6.82 14.79 17.09
C ASP A 113 6.98 14.89 15.56
N GLU A 114 7.00 13.76 14.84
CA GLU A 114 6.95 13.73 13.36
C GLU A 114 5.64 14.32 12.82
N ILE A 115 4.51 14.00 13.46
CA ILE A 115 3.21 14.58 13.11
C ILE A 115 3.21 16.09 13.36
N GLN A 116 3.69 16.53 14.53
CA GLN A 116 3.76 17.94 14.88
C GLN A 116 4.70 18.70 13.94
N PHE A 117 5.83 18.10 13.55
CA PHE A 117 6.73 18.66 12.55
C PHE A 117 6.02 18.94 11.22
N ILE A 118 5.21 17.99 10.72
CA ILE A 118 4.45 18.18 9.48
C ILE A 118 3.42 19.30 9.65
N LEU A 119 2.68 19.32 10.76
CA LEU A 119 1.67 20.34 11.04
C LEU A 119 2.29 21.75 11.12
N ASP A 120 3.42 21.89 11.80
CA ASP A 120 4.16 23.15 11.90
C ASP A 120 4.68 23.59 10.54
N ALA A 121 5.23 22.67 9.75
CA ALA A 121 5.77 22.95 8.43
C ALA A 121 4.72 23.51 7.46
N ILE A 122 3.49 23.00 7.50
CA ILE A 122 2.41 23.46 6.62
C ILE A 122 1.70 24.71 7.17
N SER A 123 1.71 24.93 8.49
CA SER A 123 0.98 26.05 9.11
C SER A 123 1.47 27.42 8.65
N ASP A 124 2.74 27.56 8.32
CA ASP A 124 3.32 28.82 7.86
C ASP A 124 2.86 29.21 6.44
N TYR A 125 2.25 28.27 5.70
CA TYR A 125 1.88 28.43 4.29
C TYR A 125 0.37 28.49 4.05
N LEU A 126 -0.45 28.37 5.10
CA LEU A 126 -1.90 28.26 4.99
C LEU A 126 -2.62 29.38 5.74
N ASN A 127 -3.71 29.86 5.15
CA ASN A 127 -4.61 30.82 5.79
C ASN A 127 -5.59 30.16 6.78
N VAL A 128 -5.69 28.83 6.77
CA VAL A 128 -6.50 28.07 7.73
C VAL A 128 -5.65 27.71 8.94
N LYS A 129 -6.23 27.79 10.14
CA LYS A 129 -5.57 27.34 11.36
C LYS A 129 -5.39 25.81 11.29
N VAL A 130 -4.14 25.37 11.20
CA VAL A 130 -3.76 23.95 11.26
C VAL A 130 -4.00 23.41 12.67
N ARG A 131 -4.66 22.25 12.79
CA ARG A 131 -4.99 21.63 14.08
C ARG A 131 -4.62 20.16 14.10
N ARG A 132 -4.03 19.68 15.19
CA ARG A 132 -3.79 18.25 15.43
C ARG A 132 -5.07 17.41 15.40
N THR A 133 -6.20 17.99 15.81
CA THR A 133 -7.53 17.36 15.78
C THR A 133 -8.07 17.15 14.37
N ASP A 134 -7.48 17.79 13.35
CA ASP A 134 -7.87 17.60 11.96
C ASP A 134 -7.13 16.43 11.31
N VAL A 135 -6.14 15.83 11.98
CA VAL A 135 -5.46 14.63 11.48
C VAL A 135 -6.40 13.45 11.58
N LEU A 136 -6.88 12.96 10.43
CA LEU A 136 -7.79 11.83 10.30
C LEU A 136 -7.06 10.48 10.43
N SER A 137 -5.77 10.50 10.09
CA SER A 137 -4.89 9.33 10.04
C SER A 137 -3.44 9.79 9.94
N ALA A 138 -2.52 9.06 10.57
CA ALA A 138 -1.09 9.19 10.36
C ALA A 138 -0.50 7.81 10.10
N TRP A 139 0.55 7.68 9.30
CA TRP A 139 1.16 6.38 9.04
C TRP A 139 2.62 6.53 8.70
N SER A 140 3.40 5.49 9.00
CA SER A 140 4.82 5.40 8.73
C SER A 140 5.10 4.30 7.71
N GLY A 141 6.13 4.48 6.90
CA GLY A 141 6.67 3.47 5.99
C GLY A 141 8.18 3.42 6.08
N ILE A 142 8.77 2.24 5.83
CA ILE A 142 10.22 2.05 5.85
C ILE A 142 10.77 2.03 4.42
N ARG A 143 11.71 2.92 4.14
CA ARG A 143 12.45 3.00 2.88
C ARG A 143 13.66 2.05 2.95
N PRO A 144 13.81 1.11 1.99
CA PRO A 144 14.97 0.24 1.93
C PRO A 144 16.13 0.93 1.22
N LEU A 145 16.78 1.92 1.86
CA LEU A 145 17.87 2.64 1.20
C LEU A 145 19.07 1.70 1.00
N ALA A 146 19.43 1.45 -0.25
CA ALA A 146 20.46 0.49 -0.59
C ALA A 146 21.86 1.08 -0.45
N VAL A 147 22.77 0.32 0.14
CA VAL A 147 24.21 0.57 0.13
C VAL A 147 24.82 -0.48 -0.79
N ASP A 148 25.50 -0.03 -1.85
CA ASP A 148 26.21 -0.96 -2.73
C ASP A 148 27.45 -1.52 -2.00
N PRO A 149 27.51 -2.83 -1.71
CA PRO A 149 28.66 -3.43 -1.03
C PRO A 149 29.97 -3.32 -1.81
N LYS A 150 29.91 -3.04 -3.12
CA LYS A 150 31.07 -2.89 -4.01
C LYS A 150 31.51 -1.43 -4.19
N ALA A 151 30.76 -0.46 -3.66
CA ALA A 151 31.14 0.95 -3.75
C ALA A 151 32.36 1.24 -2.87
N LYS A 152 33.38 1.88 -3.45
CA LYS A 152 34.62 2.27 -2.74
C LYS A 152 34.39 3.32 -1.65
N ASN A 153 33.28 4.05 -1.70
CA ASN A 153 32.89 5.05 -0.71
C ASN A 153 31.57 4.63 -0.05
N THR A 154 31.63 4.32 1.24
CA THR A 154 30.48 3.94 2.07
C THR A 154 29.51 5.09 2.38
N GLU A 155 29.87 6.33 2.02
CA GLU A 155 29.08 7.55 2.30
C GLU A 155 28.00 7.86 1.25
N SER A 156 28.03 7.22 0.08
CA SER A 156 27.00 7.41 -0.96
C SER A 156 25.95 6.30 -0.87
N ILE A 157 24.97 6.47 0.01
CA ILE A 157 23.72 5.71 -0.08
C ILE A 157 23.15 5.92 -1.49
N SER A 158 23.04 4.84 -2.27
CA SER A 158 22.53 4.92 -3.63
C SER A 158 21.03 5.22 -3.57
N ARG A 159 20.60 6.26 -4.28
CA ARG A 159 19.17 6.52 -4.50
C ARG A 159 18.56 5.64 -5.59
N ASP A 160 19.39 4.83 -6.24
CA ASP A 160 19.01 3.86 -7.26
C ASP A 160 18.82 2.47 -6.63
N HIS A 161 18.33 1.52 -7.41
CA HIS A 161 18.24 0.12 -6.98
C HIS A 161 19.57 -0.60 -7.17
N VAL A 162 19.73 -1.68 -6.41
CA VAL A 162 20.86 -2.61 -6.51
C VAL A 162 20.32 -3.98 -6.87
N VAL A 163 20.95 -4.61 -7.87
CA VAL A 163 20.74 -6.02 -8.23
C VAL A 163 22.05 -6.78 -8.04
N CYS A 164 22.04 -7.81 -7.20
CA CYS A 164 23.21 -8.64 -6.93
C CYS A 164 22.87 -10.12 -6.81
N GLU A 165 23.87 -10.97 -7.01
CA GLU A 165 23.83 -12.39 -6.70
C GLU A 165 24.98 -12.67 -5.72
N ASP A 166 24.69 -12.56 -4.43
CA ASP A 166 25.71 -12.79 -3.38
C ASP A 166 25.94 -14.29 -3.12
N HIS A 167 24.92 -15.10 -3.42
CA HIS A 167 24.97 -16.56 -3.30
C HIS A 167 24.45 -17.20 -4.59
N PRO A 168 25.10 -18.24 -5.14
CA PRO A 168 24.64 -18.87 -6.37
C PRO A 168 23.16 -19.28 -6.32
N GLY A 169 22.37 -18.81 -7.29
CA GLY A 169 20.94 -19.07 -7.41
C GLY A 169 20.02 -18.13 -6.63
N LEU A 170 20.56 -17.17 -5.88
CA LEU A 170 19.80 -16.14 -5.17
C LEU A 170 20.11 -14.75 -5.72
N VAL A 171 19.21 -14.26 -6.57
CA VAL A 171 19.27 -12.88 -7.07
C VAL A 171 18.52 -11.98 -6.08
N THR A 172 19.16 -10.93 -5.58
CA THR A 172 18.52 -9.93 -4.72
C THR A 172 18.35 -8.62 -5.47
N ILE A 173 17.16 -8.02 -5.32
CA ILE A 173 16.88 -6.64 -5.72
C ILE A 173 16.38 -5.84 -4.52
N THR A 174 16.99 -4.67 -4.28
CA THR A 174 16.59 -3.76 -3.21
C THR A 174 16.91 -2.30 -3.58
N GLY A 175 16.42 -1.35 -2.79
CA GLY A 175 16.51 0.08 -3.13
C GLY A 175 15.52 0.51 -4.21
N GLY A 176 15.87 1.56 -4.93
CA GLY A 176 15.05 2.14 -5.99
C GLY A 176 13.80 2.85 -5.49
N LYS A 177 12.89 3.15 -6.43
CA LYS A 177 11.67 3.92 -6.20
C LYS A 177 10.48 3.25 -6.84
N TRP A 178 9.29 3.56 -6.32
CA TRP A 178 8.04 3.14 -6.96
C TRP A 178 7.98 3.60 -8.44
N THR A 179 8.45 4.79 -8.77
CA THR A 179 8.44 5.32 -10.15
C THR A 179 9.31 4.52 -11.13
N THR A 180 10.29 3.77 -10.64
CA THR A 180 11.25 2.99 -11.45
C THR A 180 11.00 1.49 -11.37
N TYR A 181 9.87 1.05 -10.78
CA TYR A 181 9.64 -0.37 -10.50
C TYR A 181 9.71 -1.27 -11.74
N ARG A 182 9.29 -0.79 -12.92
CA ARG A 182 9.29 -1.57 -14.16
C ARG A 182 10.71 -1.85 -14.63
N SER A 183 11.57 -0.83 -14.71
CA SER A 183 12.97 -1.00 -15.09
C SER A 183 13.74 -1.81 -14.04
N MET A 184 13.43 -1.62 -12.76
CA MET A 184 13.95 -2.46 -11.68
C MET A 184 13.60 -3.95 -11.88
N ALA A 185 12.36 -4.24 -12.24
CA ALA A 185 11.92 -5.61 -12.50
C ALA A 185 12.63 -6.23 -13.72
N GLU A 186 12.83 -5.45 -14.77
CA GLU A 186 13.59 -5.85 -15.96
C GLU A 186 15.03 -6.24 -15.58
N ASP A 187 15.75 -5.39 -14.86
CA ASP A 187 17.12 -5.67 -14.40
C ASP A 187 17.20 -6.93 -13.51
N ALA A 188 16.22 -7.14 -12.64
CA ALA A 188 16.14 -8.34 -11.79
C ALA A 188 15.90 -9.61 -12.60
N VAL A 189 15.05 -9.55 -13.61
CA VAL A 189 14.75 -10.68 -14.51
C VAL A 189 15.97 -11.00 -15.38
N ASP A 190 16.67 -10.01 -15.89
CA ASP A 190 17.91 -10.19 -16.67
C ASP A 190 19.01 -10.86 -15.83
N ALA A 191 19.17 -10.42 -14.58
CA ALA A 191 20.07 -11.07 -13.63
C ALA A 191 19.65 -12.53 -13.34
N ALA A 192 18.35 -12.80 -13.22
CA ALA A 192 17.83 -14.16 -13.04
C ALA A 192 18.07 -15.04 -14.28
N ILE A 193 17.86 -14.52 -15.49
CA ILE A 193 18.15 -15.23 -16.75
C ILE A 193 19.63 -15.63 -16.78
N LYS A 194 20.52 -14.70 -16.46
CA LYS A 194 21.96 -14.95 -16.41
C LYS A 194 22.33 -15.99 -15.35
N SER A 195 21.85 -15.84 -14.12
CA SER A 195 22.12 -16.77 -13.01
C SER A 195 21.65 -18.19 -13.33
N GLY A 196 20.43 -18.32 -13.88
CA GLY A 196 19.81 -19.59 -14.19
C GLY A 196 20.22 -20.20 -15.52
N LYS A 197 21.07 -19.51 -16.31
CA LYS A 197 21.38 -19.87 -17.70
C LYS A 197 20.11 -20.15 -18.52
N LEU A 198 19.11 -19.29 -18.33
CA LEU A 198 17.82 -19.41 -19.00
C LEU A 198 17.92 -18.89 -20.44
N SER A 199 17.08 -19.39 -21.33
CA SER A 199 17.03 -18.97 -22.73
C SER A 199 15.61 -18.51 -23.07
N PRO A 200 15.25 -17.25 -22.76
CA PRO A 200 13.94 -16.72 -23.10
C PRO A 200 13.76 -16.66 -24.62
N THR A 201 12.52 -16.81 -25.08
CA THR A 201 12.18 -16.76 -26.52
C THR A 201 12.00 -15.33 -27.03
N ASN A 202 11.74 -14.37 -26.15
CA ASN A 202 11.45 -12.98 -26.47
C ASN A 202 12.26 -12.04 -25.56
N GLU A 203 12.43 -10.80 -26.00
CA GLU A 203 12.91 -9.70 -25.17
C GLU A 203 11.84 -9.25 -24.16
N CYS A 204 12.19 -8.32 -23.28
CA CYS A 204 11.27 -7.75 -22.30
C CYS A 204 10.14 -6.97 -22.99
N LEU A 205 8.90 -7.42 -22.78
CA LEU A 205 7.70 -6.80 -23.37
C LEU A 205 7.00 -5.80 -22.43
N THR A 206 7.51 -5.63 -21.20
CA THR A 206 6.79 -4.93 -20.13
C THR A 206 6.58 -3.44 -20.38
N ASN A 207 7.35 -2.82 -21.29
CA ASN A 207 7.18 -1.41 -21.64
C ASN A 207 5.83 -1.12 -22.29
N ASN A 208 5.27 -2.08 -23.02
CA ASN A 208 4.02 -1.93 -23.76
C ASN A 208 2.89 -2.82 -23.19
N LEU A 209 3.15 -3.53 -22.09
CA LEU A 209 2.18 -4.40 -21.45
C LEU A 209 1.26 -3.58 -20.55
N HIS A 210 -0.02 -3.51 -20.89
CA HIS A 210 -1.04 -2.89 -20.07
C HIS A 210 -1.29 -3.67 -18.77
N LEU A 211 -1.55 -2.94 -17.69
CA LEU A 211 -1.94 -3.56 -16.42
C LEU A 211 -3.42 -3.94 -16.47
N SER A 212 -3.80 -4.94 -15.66
CA SER A 212 -5.19 -5.38 -15.59
C SER A 212 -6.13 -4.22 -15.24
N GLY A 213 -7.22 -4.09 -16.00
CA GLY A 213 -8.22 -3.03 -15.85
C GLY A 213 -7.93 -1.76 -16.63
N SER A 214 -6.76 -1.60 -17.28
CA SER A 214 -6.46 -0.38 -18.04
C SER A 214 -6.88 -0.43 -19.52
N GLU A 215 -7.18 -1.61 -20.06
CA GLU A 215 -7.62 -1.78 -21.45
C GLU A 215 -8.89 -0.96 -21.71
N ASP A 216 -8.90 -0.13 -22.76
CA ASP A 216 -10.04 0.71 -23.16
C ASP A 216 -10.60 1.65 -22.08
N TRP A 217 -9.82 1.94 -21.04
CA TRP A 217 -10.24 2.89 -20.00
C TRP A 217 -10.21 4.34 -20.51
N ASP A 218 -11.33 5.04 -20.32
CA ASP A 218 -11.46 6.47 -20.61
C ASP A 218 -11.90 7.27 -19.36
N PRO A 219 -11.44 8.52 -19.15
CA PRO A 219 -11.87 9.36 -18.03
C PRO A 219 -13.39 9.54 -17.90
N ALA A 220 -14.16 9.42 -18.98
CA ALA A 220 -15.62 9.49 -18.98
C ALA A 220 -16.31 8.13 -18.71
N SER A 221 -15.58 7.02 -18.57
CA SER A 221 -16.15 5.67 -18.35
C SER A 221 -17.05 5.59 -17.12
N PHE A 222 -16.85 6.47 -16.13
CA PHE A 222 -17.73 6.54 -14.96
C PHE A 222 -19.18 6.89 -15.31
N THR A 223 -19.42 7.56 -16.44
CA THR A 223 -20.77 7.95 -16.87
C THR A 223 -21.62 6.74 -17.21
N VAL A 224 -21.01 5.71 -17.81
CA VAL A 224 -21.66 4.43 -18.13
C VAL A 224 -22.09 3.73 -16.84
N LEU A 225 -21.19 3.63 -15.86
CA LEU A 225 -21.49 3.07 -14.54
C LEU A 225 -22.65 3.80 -13.87
N ALA A 226 -22.64 5.14 -13.91
CA ALA A 226 -23.66 5.96 -13.28
C ALA A 226 -25.05 5.80 -13.92
N GLN A 227 -25.09 5.63 -15.25
CA GLN A 227 -26.33 5.51 -16.01
C GLN A 227 -26.93 4.10 -15.96
N GLN A 228 -26.08 3.06 -15.98
CA GLN A 228 -26.55 1.67 -16.02
C GLN A 228 -26.96 1.14 -14.65
N TYR A 229 -26.41 1.70 -13.55
CA TYR A 229 -26.78 1.29 -12.21
C TYR A 229 -28.15 1.84 -11.79
N VAL A 230 -29.08 0.94 -11.43
CA VAL A 230 -30.45 1.31 -11.06
C VAL A 230 -30.81 0.68 -9.71
N ARG A 231 -30.66 1.45 -8.63
CA ARG A 231 -31.06 1.00 -7.30
C ARG A 231 -32.39 1.60 -6.88
N MET A 232 -33.35 0.74 -6.55
CA MET A 232 -34.60 1.18 -5.95
C MET A 232 -34.35 1.74 -4.53
N LYS A 233 -34.63 3.02 -4.33
CA LYS A 233 -34.49 3.72 -3.04
C LYS A 233 -35.87 4.05 -2.48
N ARG A 234 -36.05 3.86 -1.18
CA ARG A 234 -37.26 4.28 -0.47
C ARG A 234 -37.09 5.73 -0.01
N THR A 235 -37.98 6.62 -0.44
CA THR A 235 -37.98 8.02 -0.01
C THR A 235 -38.45 8.15 1.44
N HIS A 236 -38.25 9.33 2.04
CA HIS A 236 -38.81 9.68 3.35
C HIS A 236 -40.34 9.49 3.43
N SER A 237 -41.04 9.67 2.30
CA SER A 237 -42.48 9.42 2.16
C SER A 237 -42.84 7.95 1.91
N GLY A 238 -41.88 7.02 1.96
CA GLY A 238 -42.10 5.58 1.80
C GLY A 238 -42.18 5.09 0.35
N LYS A 239 -42.13 5.99 -0.65
CA LYS A 239 -42.21 5.67 -2.09
C LYS A 239 -40.90 5.03 -2.56
N VAL A 240 -40.99 3.97 -3.35
CA VAL A 240 -39.81 3.35 -3.97
C VAL A 240 -39.58 3.99 -5.33
N VAL A 241 -38.41 4.60 -5.53
CA VAL A 241 -38.02 5.29 -6.77
C VAL A 241 -36.68 4.76 -7.28
N PRO A 242 -36.45 4.70 -8.60
CA PRO A 242 -35.14 4.41 -9.16
C PRO A 242 -34.14 5.48 -8.73
N GLY A 243 -33.01 5.06 -8.19
CA GLY A 243 -31.89 5.90 -7.83
C GLY A 243 -30.65 5.48 -8.61
N VAL A 244 -30.05 6.45 -9.29
CA VAL A 244 -28.76 6.27 -9.98
C VAL A 244 -27.61 6.18 -8.96
N MET A 245 -26.47 5.67 -9.44
CA MET A 245 -25.24 5.69 -8.66
C MET A 245 -24.80 7.13 -8.45
N ASP A 246 -24.30 7.44 -7.26
CA ASP A 246 -23.72 8.74 -6.99
C ASP A 246 -22.45 8.94 -7.82
N THR A 247 -22.28 10.14 -8.41
CA THR A 247 -21.16 10.45 -9.28
C THR A 247 -19.80 10.24 -8.62
N ALA A 248 -19.66 10.50 -7.31
CA ALA A 248 -18.40 10.29 -6.61
C ALA A 248 -18.07 8.79 -6.49
N VAL A 249 -19.08 7.94 -6.32
CA VAL A 249 -18.91 6.48 -6.33
C VAL A 249 -18.55 5.99 -7.73
N ALA A 250 -19.27 6.43 -8.75
CA ALA A 250 -18.99 6.01 -10.13
C ALA A 250 -17.57 6.40 -10.56
N LYS A 251 -17.14 7.64 -10.25
CA LYS A 251 -15.76 8.10 -10.51
C LYS A 251 -14.74 7.28 -9.73
N HIS A 252 -15.00 7.00 -8.45
CA HIS A 252 -14.14 6.14 -7.64
C HIS A 252 -13.99 4.76 -8.26
N LEU A 253 -15.08 4.07 -8.59
CA LEU A 253 -15.02 2.73 -9.17
C LEU A 253 -14.25 2.72 -10.49
N SER A 254 -14.55 3.67 -11.39
CA SER A 254 -13.82 3.80 -12.67
C SER A 254 -12.32 4.02 -12.46
N HIS A 255 -11.92 4.91 -11.54
CA HIS A 255 -10.50 5.16 -11.26
C HIS A 255 -9.80 4.01 -10.53
N ALA A 256 -10.49 3.30 -9.65
CA ALA A 256 -9.89 2.28 -8.81
C ALA A 256 -9.78 0.92 -9.52
N TYR A 257 -10.78 0.56 -10.32
CA TYR A 257 -10.89 -0.77 -10.95
C TYR A 257 -10.77 -0.73 -12.48
N GLY A 258 -10.74 0.46 -13.08
CA GLY A 258 -10.73 0.61 -14.53
C GLY A 258 -11.92 -0.09 -15.17
N THR A 259 -11.68 -0.91 -16.20
CA THR A 259 -12.73 -1.70 -16.86
C THR A 259 -13.34 -2.81 -16.02
N MET A 260 -12.74 -3.16 -14.87
CA MET A 260 -13.34 -4.11 -13.94
C MET A 260 -14.44 -3.48 -13.07
N ALA A 261 -14.63 -2.15 -13.14
CA ALA A 261 -15.67 -1.44 -12.39
C ALA A 261 -17.09 -1.94 -12.69
N ASP A 262 -17.35 -2.43 -13.91
CA ASP A 262 -18.63 -3.04 -14.28
C ASP A 262 -18.95 -4.27 -13.41
N ARG A 263 -17.94 -5.08 -13.10
CA ARG A 263 -18.09 -6.28 -12.26
C ARG A 263 -18.45 -5.89 -10.82
N VAL A 264 -17.81 -4.85 -10.29
CA VAL A 264 -18.14 -4.32 -8.96
C VAL A 264 -19.57 -3.77 -8.94
N THR A 265 -19.96 -3.09 -10.01
CA THR A 265 -21.31 -2.50 -10.15
C THR A 265 -22.38 -3.58 -10.27
N ALA A 266 -22.11 -4.68 -10.99
CA ALA A 266 -22.99 -5.85 -11.06
C ALA A 266 -23.21 -6.47 -9.67
N ILE A 267 -22.15 -6.69 -8.89
CA ILE A 267 -22.25 -7.17 -7.50
C ILE A 267 -23.10 -6.20 -6.66
N ALA A 268 -22.87 -4.89 -6.80
CA ALA A 268 -23.63 -3.87 -6.07
C ALA A 268 -25.13 -3.94 -6.37
N GLN A 269 -25.49 -4.20 -7.63
CA GLN A 269 -26.86 -4.27 -8.12
C GLN A 269 -27.54 -5.59 -7.72
N ASP A 270 -26.95 -6.71 -8.13
CA ASP A 270 -27.56 -8.04 -8.10
C ASP A 270 -27.57 -8.64 -6.70
N GLU A 271 -26.56 -8.33 -5.88
CA GLU A 271 -26.42 -8.86 -4.52
C GLU A 271 -26.80 -7.83 -3.44
N HIS A 272 -27.35 -6.70 -3.86
CA HIS A 272 -27.79 -5.62 -2.98
C HIS A 272 -26.68 -5.03 -2.08
N LEU A 273 -25.42 -5.10 -2.53
CA LEU A 273 -24.23 -4.56 -1.85
C LEU A 273 -23.86 -3.13 -2.31
N GLY A 274 -24.81 -2.39 -2.87
CA GLY A 274 -24.60 -1.01 -3.32
C GLY A 274 -24.66 0.07 -2.23
N LYS A 275 -24.52 -0.28 -0.95
CA LYS A 275 -24.43 0.69 0.16
C LYS A 275 -22.97 1.11 0.35
N ARG A 276 -22.76 2.36 0.80
CA ARG A 276 -21.43 2.83 1.20
C ARG A 276 -21.02 2.22 2.54
N LEU A 277 -19.74 1.90 2.67
CA LEU A 277 -19.15 1.37 3.90
C LEU A 277 -19.01 2.44 4.99
N ALA A 278 -18.73 3.69 4.60
CA ALA A 278 -18.57 4.81 5.52
C ALA A 278 -19.18 6.10 4.93
N HIS A 279 -19.78 6.92 5.78
CA HIS A 279 -20.29 8.22 5.39
C HIS A 279 -19.14 9.13 4.93
N GLY A 280 -19.34 9.89 3.84
CA GLY A 280 -18.32 10.78 3.29
C GLY A 280 -17.23 10.10 2.46
N TYR A 281 -17.32 8.78 2.22
CA TYR A 281 -16.38 8.02 1.40
C TYR A 281 -17.10 7.28 0.27
N PRO A 282 -16.50 7.15 -0.94
CA PRO A 282 -17.15 6.52 -2.08
C PRO A 282 -17.07 4.99 -2.09
N PHE A 283 -16.56 4.36 -1.03
CA PHE A 283 -16.36 2.92 -0.96
C PHE A 283 -17.67 2.15 -0.73
N LEU A 284 -17.98 1.16 -1.57
CA LEU A 284 -19.15 0.31 -1.49
C LEU A 284 -18.90 -1.02 -0.78
N GLU A 285 -19.96 -1.60 -0.24
CA GLU A 285 -19.95 -2.99 0.27
C GLU A 285 -19.57 -3.99 -0.83
N ALA A 286 -20.00 -3.74 -2.07
CA ALA A 286 -19.70 -4.59 -3.24
C ALA A 286 -18.20 -4.72 -3.54
N GLU A 287 -17.40 -3.70 -3.21
CA GLU A 287 -15.94 -3.75 -3.37
C GLU A 287 -15.34 -4.83 -2.46
N VAL A 288 -15.89 -5.02 -1.25
CA VAL A 288 -15.41 -6.06 -0.32
C VAL A 288 -15.58 -7.45 -0.93
N ALA A 289 -16.77 -7.73 -1.46
CA ALA A 289 -17.07 -9.00 -2.13
C ALA A 289 -16.24 -9.18 -3.40
N TYR A 290 -16.12 -8.14 -4.23
CA TYR A 290 -15.29 -8.18 -5.43
C TYR A 290 -13.82 -8.50 -5.11
N CYS A 291 -13.22 -7.80 -4.14
CA CYS A 291 -11.84 -8.00 -3.74
C CYS A 291 -11.60 -9.39 -3.13
N ALA A 292 -12.56 -9.94 -2.38
CA ALA A 292 -12.49 -11.30 -1.85
C ALA A 292 -12.41 -12.35 -2.96
N ARG A 293 -13.21 -12.16 -4.02
CA ARG A 293 -13.34 -13.11 -5.14
C ARG A 293 -12.23 -12.98 -6.19
N ASN A 294 -11.72 -11.76 -6.43
CA ASN A 294 -10.88 -11.48 -7.61
C ASN A 294 -9.51 -10.89 -7.27
N GLU A 295 -9.29 -10.41 -6.04
CA GLU A 295 -8.08 -9.66 -5.70
C GLU A 295 -7.39 -10.20 -4.44
N TYR A 296 -7.57 -11.49 -4.13
CA TYR A 296 -6.91 -12.18 -3.01
C TYR A 296 -7.06 -11.44 -1.67
N CYS A 297 -8.24 -10.87 -1.40
CA CYS A 297 -8.53 -10.21 -0.13
C CYS A 297 -8.88 -11.24 0.95
N GLU A 298 -7.88 -11.68 1.72
CA GLU A 298 -7.97 -12.78 2.70
C GLU A 298 -8.15 -12.31 4.15
N SER A 299 -8.12 -11.00 4.39
CA SER A 299 -8.27 -10.39 5.72
C SER A 299 -8.98 -9.04 5.64
N SER A 300 -9.55 -8.59 6.75
CA SER A 300 -10.13 -7.23 6.80
C SER A 300 -9.07 -6.14 6.62
N VAL A 301 -7.81 -6.42 7.01
CA VAL A 301 -6.67 -5.51 6.79
C VAL A 301 -6.33 -5.38 5.31
N ASP A 302 -6.40 -6.47 4.52
CA ASP A 302 -6.23 -6.39 3.06
C ASP A 302 -7.18 -5.35 2.45
N PHE A 303 -8.44 -5.38 2.86
CA PHE A 303 -9.43 -4.46 2.33
C PHE A 303 -9.21 -3.01 2.79
N ILE A 304 -9.14 -2.75 4.10
CA ILE A 304 -9.10 -1.37 4.62
C ILE A 304 -7.78 -0.66 4.31
N ALA A 305 -6.67 -1.38 4.20
CA ALA A 305 -5.37 -0.77 3.94
C ALA A 305 -4.99 -0.78 2.46
N ARG A 306 -5.21 -1.88 1.74
CA ARG A 306 -4.63 -2.06 0.39
C ARG A 306 -5.65 -1.88 -0.73
N ARG A 307 -6.89 -2.35 -0.55
CA ARG A 307 -7.93 -2.30 -1.61
C ARG A 307 -8.68 -0.96 -1.63
N SER A 308 -9.20 -0.53 -0.47
CA SER A 308 -9.90 0.77 -0.34
C SER A 308 -9.01 1.90 0.18
N ARG A 309 -7.95 1.57 0.93
CA ARG A 309 -7.08 2.53 1.65
C ARG A 309 -7.80 3.39 2.69
N LEU A 310 -9.02 3.01 3.10
CA LEU A 310 -9.81 3.75 4.09
C LEU A 310 -9.06 3.93 5.42
N ALA A 311 -8.26 2.94 5.85
CA ALA A 311 -7.42 3.05 7.04
C ALA A 311 -6.39 4.20 6.94
N PHE A 312 -5.85 4.44 5.75
CA PHE A 312 -4.93 5.55 5.51
C PHE A 312 -5.64 6.88 5.42
N LEU A 313 -6.89 6.93 4.97
CA LEU A 313 -7.66 8.16 4.79
C LEU A 313 -8.30 8.67 6.09
N ASP A 314 -8.88 7.77 6.88
CA ASP A 314 -9.59 8.09 8.13
C ASP A 314 -9.75 6.82 8.97
N THR A 315 -9.02 6.79 10.08
CA THR A 315 -8.96 5.65 11.00
C THR A 315 -10.30 5.41 11.70
N ASP A 316 -11.07 6.45 12.01
CA ASP A 316 -12.37 6.34 12.65
C ASP A 316 -13.44 5.84 11.69
N ALA A 317 -13.42 6.31 10.44
CA ALA A 317 -14.28 5.79 9.38
C ALA A 317 -13.98 4.31 9.08
N ALA A 318 -12.70 3.93 9.00
CA ALA A 318 -12.29 2.53 8.86
C ALA A 318 -12.81 1.68 10.03
N SER A 319 -12.62 2.13 11.27
CA SER A 319 -13.06 1.44 12.49
C SER A 319 -14.57 1.20 12.50
N ARG A 320 -15.37 2.20 12.10
CA ARG A 320 -16.84 2.07 11.99
C ARG A 320 -17.27 1.10 10.87
N ALA A 321 -16.54 1.04 9.77
CA ALA A 321 -16.84 0.16 8.64
C ALA A 321 -16.47 -1.32 8.90
N LEU A 322 -15.52 -1.58 9.81
CA LEU A 322 -14.95 -2.91 10.05
C LEU A 322 -15.98 -4.03 10.29
N PRO A 323 -16.99 -3.87 11.17
CA PRO A 323 -17.95 -4.94 11.40
C PRO A 323 -18.64 -5.39 10.11
N ARG A 324 -19.05 -4.45 9.25
CA ARG A 324 -19.73 -4.76 7.99
C ARG A 324 -18.78 -5.41 6.98
N ILE A 325 -17.54 -4.93 6.89
CA ILE A 325 -16.51 -5.52 6.03
C ILE A 325 -16.27 -6.99 6.41
N ILE A 326 -16.12 -7.26 7.72
CA ILE A 326 -15.88 -8.62 8.22
C ILE A 326 -17.09 -9.53 7.99
N GLU A 327 -18.32 -9.03 8.10
CA GLU A 327 -19.52 -9.80 7.75
C GLU A 327 -19.52 -10.26 6.30
N ILE A 328 -19.16 -9.38 5.37
CA ILE A 328 -19.12 -9.70 3.94
C ILE A 328 -17.99 -10.69 3.68
N LEU A 329 -16.76 -10.40 4.12
CA LEU A 329 -15.61 -11.33 3.97
C LEU A 329 -15.89 -12.70 4.59
N ALA A 330 -16.57 -12.74 5.73
CA ALA A 330 -16.94 -14.00 6.34
C ALA A 330 -17.97 -14.80 5.55
N THR A 331 -18.81 -14.12 4.77
CA THR A 331 -19.76 -14.77 3.87
C THR A 331 -19.00 -15.34 2.66
N GLU A 332 -18.11 -14.55 2.06
CA GLU A 332 -17.29 -14.96 0.91
C GLU A 332 -16.38 -16.15 1.24
N HIS A 333 -15.77 -16.14 2.42
CA HIS A 333 -14.77 -17.12 2.83
C HIS A 333 -15.28 -18.18 3.81
N ASN A 334 -16.59 -18.20 4.09
CA ASN A 334 -17.22 -19.11 5.05
C ASN A 334 -16.57 -19.08 6.46
N TRP A 335 -16.24 -17.89 6.98
CA TRP A 335 -15.61 -17.75 8.29
C TRP A 335 -16.58 -17.97 9.45
N ASP A 336 -16.12 -18.73 10.44
CA ASP A 336 -16.82 -18.91 11.70
C ASP A 336 -16.74 -17.67 12.62
N ARG A 337 -17.44 -17.72 13.75
CA ARG A 337 -17.45 -16.62 14.74
C ARG A 337 -16.07 -16.34 15.32
N THR A 338 -15.24 -17.37 15.48
CA THR A 338 -13.89 -17.27 16.06
C THR A 338 -12.97 -16.49 15.12
N ARG A 339 -12.98 -16.83 13.83
CA ARG A 339 -12.25 -16.13 12.78
C ARG A 339 -12.71 -14.68 12.66
N LYS A 340 -14.02 -14.40 12.65
CA LYS A 340 -14.54 -13.01 12.64
C LYS A 340 -13.99 -12.18 13.81
N LYS A 341 -13.98 -12.74 15.03
CA LYS A 341 -13.43 -12.06 16.22
C LYS A 341 -11.93 -11.81 16.09
N LYS A 342 -11.17 -12.78 15.56
CA LYS A 342 -9.72 -12.65 15.31
C LYS A 342 -9.42 -11.56 14.29
N GLU A 343 -10.19 -11.48 13.20
CA GLU A 343 -10.05 -10.43 12.19
C GLU A 343 -10.36 -9.05 12.75
N LEU A 344 -11.43 -8.92 13.54
CA LEU A 344 -11.76 -7.64 14.19
C LEU A 344 -10.65 -7.18 15.14
N GLN A 345 -10.07 -8.09 15.93
CA GLN A 345 -8.99 -7.76 16.85
C GLN A 345 -7.73 -7.31 16.09
N LYS A 346 -7.31 -8.09 15.09
CA LYS A 346 -6.15 -7.75 14.24
C LYS A 346 -6.32 -6.41 13.53
N ALA A 347 -7.51 -6.14 13.01
CA ALA A 347 -7.79 -4.89 12.32
C ALA A 347 -7.78 -3.69 13.27
N LYS A 348 -8.25 -3.85 14.52
CA LYS A 348 -8.14 -2.81 15.54
C LYS A 348 -6.69 -2.54 15.91
N GLU A 349 -5.90 -3.58 16.18
CA GLU A 349 -4.46 -3.47 16.43
C GLU A 349 -3.76 -2.74 15.28
N PHE A 350 -4.08 -3.10 14.03
CA PHE A 350 -3.56 -2.41 12.86
C PHE A 350 -4.00 -0.94 12.78
N LEU A 351 -5.23 -0.58 13.12
CA LEU A 351 -5.66 0.83 13.11
C LEU A 351 -5.03 1.65 14.25
N GLU A 352 -4.67 1.03 15.38
CA GLU A 352 -3.96 1.74 16.44
C GLU A 352 -2.57 2.20 16.00
N THR A 353 -1.92 1.50 15.06
CA THR A 353 -0.62 1.93 14.50
C THR A 353 -0.72 3.23 13.69
N PHE A 354 -1.93 3.76 13.45
CA PHE A 354 -2.15 4.99 12.68
C PHE A 354 -2.40 6.25 13.54
N LYS A 355 -2.47 6.12 14.87
CA LYS A 355 -2.90 7.22 15.76
C LYS A 355 -1.77 8.05 16.38
N SER A 356 -0.54 7.56 16.26
CA SER A 356 0.74 8.03 16.86
C SER A 356 1.17 7.29 18.12
N SER A 357 2.50 7.07 18.24
CA SER A 357 3.14 6.59 19.45
C SER A 357 3.84 7.74 20.19
N ARG A 358 3.86 7.68 21.54
CA ARG A 358 4.40 8.74 22.41
C ARG A 358 5.87 8.58 22.82
N ASN A 359 6.51 7.44 22.50
CA ASN A 359 7.70 6.97 23.22
C ASN A 359 9.00 6.96 22.40
N ALA A 360 9.13 7.75 21.33
CA ALA A 360 10.40 7.87 20.59
C ALA A 360 10.90 9.31 20.55
N GLN A 361 12.20 9.46 20.26
CA GLN A 361 12.87 10.73 20.04
C GLN A 361 13.05 10.95 18.54
N PHE A 362 12.33 11.89 17.95
CA PHE A 362 12.64 12.40 16.61
C PHE A 362 13.93 13.20 16.64
N TYR A 363 14.89 12.78 15.81
CA TYR A 363 16.11 13.52 15.60
C TYR A 363 15.97 14.37 14.33
N ASP A 364 15.81 15.67 14.51
CA ASP A 364 15.67 16.65 13.41
C ASP A 364 17.00 17.00 12.72
N GLY A 365 18.09 16.31 13.08
CA GLY A 365 19.43 16.58 12.59
C GLY A 365 20.15 17.74 13.29
N LYS A 366 19.49 18.45 14.21
CA LYS A 366 20.05 19.65 14.88
C LYS A 366 20.20 19.48 16.39
N HIS A 367 19.33 18.73 17.07
CA HIS A 367 19.37 18.60 18.53
C HIS A 367 19.33 17.13 18.98
N LYS A 368 20.29 16.74 19.84
CA LYS A 368 20.40 15.42 20.48
C LYS A 368 19.34 15.21 21.55
#